data_AF-A0A948BT57-F1
#
_entry.id   AF-A0A948BT57-F1
#
_cell.length_a   1.000
_cell.length_b   1.000
_cell.length_c   1.000
_cell.angle_alpha   90.00
_cell.angle_beta   90.00
_cell.angle_gamma   90.00
#
_symmetry.space_group_name_H-M   'P 1'
#
loop_
_entity.id
_entity.type
_entity.pdbx_description
1 polymer ?
#
loop_
_entity_poly.entity_id
_entity_poly.type
_entity_poly.pdbx_seq_one_letter_code
_entity_poly.pdbx_strand_id
1 'polypeptide(L)'
;MSSVKFRTIISIAVIIAVGAPYCSDAGFGYLIAVVSLQVVTLLLAIAALIFYMMRRGLKDHPHRMAKWLATVALALFLQTISLPILGKMEQNRIRAGKNYCESLIAGIEQYRLVNDIYPESLAQLTPISPAPSFLRNQQFYRAWPDDYSFNFHTPGSFMMSYHYDRREKKWEAFD
;
A
#
# COMPACT_ATOMS: atom_id res chain seq x y z
N MET A 1 -15.03 -24.80 24.38
CA MET A 1 -14.20 -23.58 24.28
C MET A 1 -15.01 -22.43 24.88
N SER A 2 -14.53 -21.76 25.93
CA SER A 2 -15.29 -20.69 26.60
C SER A 2 -15.48 -19.48 25.67
N SER A 3 -16.64 -18.82 25.74
CA SER A 3 -16.98 -17.67 24.88
C SER A 3 -15.97 -16.52 24.97
N VAL A 4 -15.27 -16.42 26.09
CA VAL A 4 -14.20 -15.45 26.35
C VAL A 4 -13.04 -15.66 25.39
N LYS A 5 -12.51 -16.89 25.25
CA LYS A 5 -11.36 -17.20 24.37
C LYS A 5 -11.66 -16.85 22.91
N PHE A 6 -12.89 -17.06 22.47
CA PHE A 6 -13.31 -16.75 21.10
C PHE A 6 -13.31 -15.23 20.81
N ARG A 7 -13.81 -14.42 21.76
CA ARG A 7 -13.83 -12.96 21.61
C ARG A 7 -12.43 -12.36 21.57
N THR A 8 -11.52 -12.83 22.43
CA THR A 8 -10.15 -12.32 22.47
C THR A 8 -9.40 -12.60 21.17
N ILE A 9 -9.58 -13.78 20.56
CA ILE A 9 -8.95 -14.13 19.28
C ILE A 9 -9.45 -13.21 18.16
N ILE A 10 -10.77 -12.93 18.11
CA ILE A 10 -11.34 -12.02 17.12
C ILE A 10 -10.79 -10.60 17.29
N SER A 11 -10.73 -10.08 18.52
CA SER A 11 -10.18 -8.75 18.79
C SER A 11 -8.71 -8.64 18.36
N ILE A 12 -7.88 -9.66 18.66
CA ILE A 12 -6.48 -9.70 18.23
C ILE A 12 -6.39 -9.75 16.70
N ALA A 13 -7.20 -10.58 16.04
CA ALA A 13 -7.22 -10.68 14.59
C ALA A 13 -7.62 -9.36 13.91
N VAL A 14 -8.61 -8.64 14.47
CA VAL A 14 -9.02 -7.32 13.98
C VAL A 14 -7.91 -6.29 14.19
N ILE A 15 -7.27 -6.28 15.37
CA ILE A 15 -6.16 -5.34 15.65
C ILE A 15 -4.98 -5.60 14.71
N ILE A 16 -4.63 -6.86 14.45
CA ILE A 16 -3.56 -7.20 13.50
C ILE A 16 -3.98 -6.81 12.08
N ALA A 17 -5.21 -7.12 11.66
CA ALA A 17 -5.70 -6.79 10.32
C ALA A 17 -5.74 -5.27 10.06
N VAL A 18 -6.14 -4.49 11.07
CA VAL A 18 -6.26 -3.03 10.96
C VAL A 18 -4.92 -2.33 11.23
N GLY A 19 -4.09 -2.85 12.14
CA GLY A 19 -2.84 -2.21 12.60
C GLY A 19 -1.61 -2.57 11.77
N ALA A 20 -1.52 -3.78 11.23
CA ALA A 20 -0.40 -4.21 10.38
C ALA A 20 -0.14 -3.34 9.11
N PRO A 21 -1.15 -2.74 8.44
CA PRO A 21 -0.89 -1.83 7.32
C PRO A 21 -0.16 -0.55 7.75
N TYR A 22 -0.31 -0.12 9.00
CA TYR A 22 0.29 1.11 9.51
C TYR A 22 1.72 0.90 10.04
N CYS A 23 2.06 -0.32 10.45
CA CYS A 23 3.38 -0.64 11.00
C CYS A 23 4.40 -1.08 9.95
N SER A 24 3.95 -1.53 8.79
CA SER A 24 4.85 -1.77 7.66
C SER A 24 4.85 -0.55 6.76
N ASP A 25 5.98 -0.20 6.15
CA ASP A 25 6.03 0.65 4.95
C ASP A 25 5.36 -0.15 3.81
N ALA A 26 4.06 -0.37 3.97
CA ALA A 26 3.32 -1.49 3.41
C ALA A 26 3.38 -1.41 1.89
N GLY A 27 4.28 -2.23 1.33
CA GLY A 27 4.39 -2.41 -0.10
C GLY A 27 3.35 -3.37 -0.63
N PHE A 28 3.40 -3.66 -1.92
CA PHE A 28 2.58 -4.63 -2.63
C PHE A 28 2.49 -6.00 -1.92
N GLY A 29 3.57 -6.43 -1.28
CA GLY A 29 3.59 -7.68 -0.48
C GLY A 29 2.58 -7.69 0.67
N TYR A 30 2.32 -6.53 1.29
CA TYR A 30 1.29 -6.42 2.33
C TYR A 30 -0.11 -6.61 1.74
N LEU A 31 -0.39 -6.00 0.58
CA LEU A 31 -1.67 -6.15 -0.12
C LEU A 31 -1.90 -7.61 -0.52
N ILE A 32 -0.89 -8.28 -1.11
CA ILE A 32 -0.97 -9.72 -1.42
C ILE A 32 -1.25 -10.53 -0.16
N ALA A 33 -0.55 -10.26 0.95
CA ALA A 33 -0.73 -11.00 2.19
C ALA A 33 -2.16 -10.83 2.74
N VAL A 34 -2.70 -9.60 2.72
CA VAL A 34 -4.07 -9.33 3.14
C VAL A 34 -5.08 -10.04 2.24
N VAL A 35 -4.96 -9.92 0.92
CA VAL A 35 -5.87 -10.58 -0.03
C VAL A 35 -5.79 -12.10 0.10
N SER A 36 -4.59 -12.66 0.23
CA SER A 36 -4.38 -14.10 0.43
C SER A 36 -5.03 -14.57 1.74
N LEU A 37 -4.84 -13.82 2.82
CA LEU A 37 -5.47 -14.11 4.11
C LEU A 37 -7.00 -14.03 4.03
N GLN A 38 -7.55 -13.10 3.25
CA GLN A 38 -8.99 -13.00 2.99
C GLN A 38 -9.51 -14.24 2.28
N VAL A 39 -8.85 -14.67 1.20
CA VAL A 39 -9.25 -15.86 0.44
C VAL A 39 -9.22 -17.10 1.34
N VAL A 40 -8.15 -17.29 2.12
CA VAL A 40 -8.04 -18.42 3.05
C VAL A 40 -9.13 -18.37 4.13
N THR A 41 -9.39 -17.19 4.70
CA THR A 41 -10.43 -17.03 5.73
C THR A 41 -11.81 -17.35 5.18
N LEU A 42 -12.11 -16.89 3.96
CA LEU A 42 -13.38 -17.18 3.29
C LEU A 42 -13.53 -18.67 3.01
N LEU A 43 -12.49 -19.33 2.47
CA LEU A 43 -12.50 -20.77 2.20
C LEU A 43 -12.71 -21.59 3.48
N LEU A 44 -12.03 -21.23 4.57
CA LEU A 44 -12.20 -21.89 5.87
C LEU A 44 -13.61 -21.68 6.44
N ALA A 45 -14.18 -20.48 6.29
CA ALA A 45 -15.55 -20.20 6.72
C ALA A 45 -16.58 -21.03 5.95
N ILE A 46 -16.41 -21.15 4.62
CA ILE A 46 -17.25 -21.99 3.77
C ILE A 46 -17.10 -23.47 4.16
N ALA A 47 -15.87 -23.97 4.34
CA ALA A 47 -15.63 -25.35 4.74
C ALA A 47 -16.25 -25.66 6.11
N ALA A 48 -16.13 -24.76 7.08
CA ALA A 48 -16.75 -24.90 8.40
C ALA A 48 -18.28 -24.90 8.32
N LEU A 49 -18.87 -24.08 7.45
CA LEU A 49 -20.31 -24.04 7.21
C LEU A 49 -20.80 -25.36 6.59
N ILE A 50 -20.12 -25.87 5.57
CA ILE A 50 -20.46 -27.15 4.91
C ILE A 50 -20.36 -28.29 5.93
N PHE A 51 -19.25 -28.38 6.66
CA PHE A 51 -19.06 -29.40 7.69
C PHE A 51 -20.14 -29.34 8.77
N TYR A 52 -20.53 -28.13 9.21
CA TYR A 52 -21.61 -27.94 10.16
C TYR A 52 -22.96 -28.43 9.62
N MET A 53 -23.28 -28.08 8.37
CA MET A 53 -24.52 -28.53 7.70
C MET A 53 -24.57 -30.05 7.55
N MET A 54 -23.45 -30.68 7.15
CA MET A 54 -23.35 -32.14 7.02
C MET A 54 -23.53 -32.87 8.36
N ARG A 55 -23.00 -32.33 9.46
CA ARG A 55 -23.04 -33.01 10.77
C ARG A 55 -24.35 -32.87 11.53
N ARG A 56 -25.10 -31.77 11.36
CA ARG A 56 -26.24 -31.47 12.25
C ARG A 56 -27.61 -31.49 11.60
N GLY A 57 -27.70 -31.55 10.26
CA GLY A 57 -28.96 -31.36 9.57
C GLY A 57 -29.49 -29.93 9.74
N LEU A 58 -30.11 -29.38 8.69
CA LEU A 58 -30.54 -27.97 8.67
C LEU A 58 -31.63 -27.59 9.70
N LYS A 59 -32.24 -28.57 10.39
CA LYS A 59 -33.46 -28.35 11.17
C LYS A 59 -33.25 -27.82 12.59
N ASP A 60 -32.11 -28.09 13.23
CA ASP A 60 -32.10 -27.98 14.70
C ASP A 60 -31.71 -26.61 15.27
N HIS A 61 -30.95 -25.74 14.57
CA HIS A 61 -30.46 -24.49 15.18
C HIS A 61 -30.20 -23.30 14.20
N PRO A 62 -31.24 -22.67 13.61
CA PRO A 62 -31.09 -21.57 12.66
C PRO A 62 -30.41 -20.32 13.28
N HIS A 63 -30.69 -20.01 14.55
CA HIS A 63 -30.13 -18.83 15.22
C HIS A 63 -28.60 -18.86 15.39
N ARG A 64 -27.98 -20.05 15.53
CA ARG A 64 -26.52 -20.16 15.62
C ARG A 64 -25.86 -19.94 14.26
N MET A 65 -26.48 -20.44 13.20
CA MET A 65 -26.01 -20.27 11.83
C MET A 65 -26.08 -18.78 11.42
N ALA A 66 -27.19 -18.11 11.76
CA ALA A 66 -27.34 -16.67 11.52
C ALA A 66 -26.26 -15.83 12.21
N LYS A 67 -25.90 -16.13 13.47
CA LYS A 67 -24.82 -15.44 14.18
C LYS A 67 -23.45 -15.64 13.51
N TRP A 68 -23.17 -16.85 13.04
CA TRP A 68 -21.93 -17.16 12.34
C TRP A 68 -21.83 -16.42 11.00
N LEU A 69 -22.89 -16.49 10.19
CA LEU A 69 -22.97 -15.76 8.92
C LEU A 69 -22.85 -14.25 9.13
N ALA A 70 -23.52 -13.70 10.14
CA ALA A 70 -23.39 -12.28 10.48
C ALA A 70 -21.95 -11.90 10.87
N THR A 71 -21.22 -12.78 11.57
CA THR A 71 -19.82 -12.52 11.94
C THR A 71 -18.91 -12.54 10.72
N VAL A 72 -19.08 -13.51 9.81
CA VAL A 72 -18.33 -13.59 8.55
C VAL A 72 -18.64 -12.39 7.67
N ALA A 73 -19.92 -12.04 7.50
CA ALA A 73 -20.36 -10.89 6.73
C ALA A 73 -19.79 -9.57 7.28
N LEU A 74 -19.79 -9.40 8.61
CA LEU A 74 -19.20 -8.23 9.26
C LEU A 74 -17.68 -8.16 9.04
N ALA A 75 -16.97 -9.30 9.13
CA ALA A 75 -15.53 -9.35 8.88
C ALA A 75 -15.20 -8.95 7.43
N LEU A 76 -15.93 -9.49 6.46
CA LEU A 76 -15.78 -9.13 5.05
C LEU A 76 -16.11 -7.65 4.80
N PHE A 77 -17.15 -7.12 5.43
CA PHE A 77 -17.55 -5.73 5.30
C PHE A 77 -16.52 -4.75 5.89
N LEU A 78 -15.97 -5.03 7.06
CA LEU A 78 -14.91 -4.21 7.66
C LEU A 78 -13.64 -4.20 6.80
N GLN A 79 -13.34 -5.33 6.15
CA GLN A 79 -12.21 -5.44 5.24
C GLN A 79 -12.42 -4.63 3.95
N THR A 80 -13.62 -4.64 3.35
CA THR A 80 -13.87 -3.83 2.14
C THR A 80 -13.82 -2.33 2.42
N ILE A 81 -14.21 -1.89 3.62
CA ILE A 81 -14.07 -0.49 4.05
C ILE A 81 -12.60 -0.04 4.12
N SER A 82 -11.65 -0.95 4.36
CA SER A 82 -10.23 -0.59 4.45
C SER A 82 -9.59 -0.25 3.10
N LEU A 83 -10.10 -0.80 1.99
CA LEU A 83 -9.56 -0.58 0.64
C LEU A 83 -9.48 0.90 0.21
N PRO A 84 -10.55 1.72 0.33
CA PRO A 84 -10.46 3.15 -0.04
C PRO A 84 -9.48 3.95 0.82
N ILE A 85 -9.26 3.53 2.08
CA ILE A 85 -8.29 4.18 2.97
C ILE A 85 -6.88 3.93 2.45
N LEU A 86 -6.57 2.68 2.04
CA LEU A 86 -5.28 2.32 1.44
C LEU A 86 -5.03 3.12 0.15
N GLY A 87 -6.03 3.26 -0.72
CA GLY A 87 -5.91 4.05 -1.94
C GLY A 87 -5.58 5.53 -1.68
N LYS A 88 -6.21 6.15 -0.67
CA LYS A 88 -5.89 7.54 -0.28
C LYS A 88 -4.47 7.67 0.29
N MET A 89 -4.03 6.70 1.10
CA MET A 89 -2.67 6.70 1.63
C MET A 89 -1.62 6.60 0.51
N GLU A 90 -1.87 5.77 -0.50
CA GLU A 90 -1.01 5.66 -1.67
C GLU A 90 -0.96 6.96 -2.49
N GLN A 91 -2.12 7.59 -2.75
CA GLN A 91 -2.18 8.89 -3.42
C GLN A 91 -1.39 9.98 -2.68
N ASN A 92 -1.47 9.99 -1.35
CA ASN A 92 -0.70 10.94 -0.53
C ASN A 92 0.81 10.69 -0.65
N ARG A 93 1.24 9.42 -0.69
CA ARG A 93 2.65 9.06 -0.91
C ARG A 93 3.13 9.48 -2.29
N ILE A 94 2.36 9.21 -3.34
CA ILE A 94 2.66 9.66 -4.71
C ILE A 94 2.81 11.18 -4.74
N ARG A 95 1.85 11.91 -4.16
CA ARG A 95 1.90 13.38 -4.08
C ARG A 95 3.15 13.86 -3.35
N ALA A 96 3.49 13.24 -2.22
CA ALA A 96 4.71 13.59 -1.48
C ALA A 96 5.98 13.35 -2.30
N GLY A 97 6.05 12.26 -3.07
CA GLY A 97 7.17 11.99 -3.97
C GLY A 97 7.29 13.00 -5.10
N LYS A 98 6.16 13.30 -5.76
CA LYS A 98 6.10 14.31 -6.84
C LYS A 98 6.55 15.68 -6.34
N ASN A 99 5.98 16.15 -5.23
CA ASN A 99 6.33 17.43 -4.61
C ASN A 99 7.81 17.48 -4.21
N TYR A 100 8.36 16.38 -3.70
CA TYR A 100 9.77 16.29 -3.35
C TYR A 100 10.66 16.43 -4.59
N CYS A 101 10.41 15.64 -5.64
CA CYS A 101 11.17 15.72 -6.89
C CYS A 101 11.06 17.10 -7.55
N GLU A 102 9.86 17.69 -7.57
CA GLU A 102 9.63 19.04 -8.10
C GLU A 102 10.41 20.11 -7.31
N SER A 103 10.55 19.95 -5.99
CA SER A 103 11.33 20.87 -5.17
C SER A 103 12.84 20.85 -5.51
N LEU A 104 13.34 19.77 -6.13
CA LEU A 104 14.74 19.64 -6.53
C LEU A 104 15.05 20.34 -7.86
N ILE A 105 14.04 20.58 -8.69
CA ILE A 105 14.20 21.10 -10.06
C ILE A 105 15.01 22.40 -10.06
N ALA A 106 14.64 23.37 -9.20
CA ALA A 106 15.32 24.66 -9.16
C ALA A 106 16.81 24.52 -8.82
N GLY A 107 17.17 23.63 -7.88
CA GLY A 107 18.56 23.37 -7.51
C GLY A 107 19.35 22.68 -8.63
N ILE A 108 18.73 21.73 -9.33
CA ILE A 108 19.34 21.04 -10.49
C ILE A 108 19.63 22.03 -11.61
N GLU A 109 18.67 22.89 -11.96
CA GLU A 109 18.86 23.89 -13.01
C GLU A 109 19.92 24.93 -12.61
N GLN A 110 19.94 25.36 -11.35
CA GLN A 110 20.99 26.25 -10.86
C GLN A 110 22.37 25.61 -10.94
N TYR A 111 22.50 24.33 -10.57
CA TYR A 111 23.76 23.59 -10.69
C TYR A 111 24.21 23.52 -12.15
N ARG A 112 23.29 23.24 -13.07
CA ARG A 112 23.57 23.20 -14.51
C ARG A 112 24.07 24.54 -15.04
N LEU A 113 23.44 25.65 -14.66
CA LEU A 113 23.86 26.98 -15.12
C LEU A 113 25.28 27.35 -14.69
N VAL A 114 25.77 26.80 -13.57
CA VAL A 114 27.11 27.08 -13.05
C VAL A 114 28.17 26.13 -13.63
N ASN A 115 27.83 24.85 -13.82
CA ASN A 115 28.80 23.82 -14.19
C ASN A 115 28.70 23.37 -15.65
N ASP A 116 27.70 23.87 -16.40
CA ASP A 116 27.33 23.45 -17.75
C ASP A 116 26.95 21.96 -17.89
N ILE A 117 26.77 21.27 -16.76
CA ILE A 117 26.37 19.86 -16.67
C ILE A 117 25.35 19.67 -15.55
N TYR A 118 24.47 18.68 -15.69
CA TYR A 118 23.59 18.25 -14.59
C TYR A 118 24.38 17.51 -13.51
N PRO A 119 23.95 17.56 -12.24
CA PRO A 119 24.60 16.80 -11.19
C PRO A 119 24.45 15.30 -11.45
N GLU A 120 25.51 14.52 -11.27
CA GLU A 120 25.45 13.06 -11.37
C GLU A 120 24.68 12.46 -10.19
N SER A 121 24.71 13.14 -9.06
CA SER A 121 24.03 12.75 -7.82
C SER A 121 23.42 13.94 -7.13
N LEU A 122 22.24 13.75 -6.56
CA LEU A 122 21.57 14.80 -5.78
C LEU A 122 22.41 15.28 -4.61
N ALA A 123 23.34 14.48 -4.09
CA ALA A 123 24.25 14.88 -3.00
C ALA A 123 25.11 16.12 -3.32
N GLN A 124 25.23 16.50 -4.59
CA GLN A 124 25.92 17.72 -5.03
C GLN A 124 25.08 18.99 -4.87
N LEU A 125 23.77 18.85 -4.63
CA LEU A 125 22.87 19.95 -4.31
C LEU A 125 22.95 20.20 -2.79
N THR A 126 23.16 21.43 -2.36
CA THR A 126 23.13 21.79 -0.93
C THR A 126 22.33 23.08 -0.73
N PRO A 127 21.38 23.13 0.22
CA PRO A 127 20.85 22.06 1.08
C PRO A 127 19.73 21.23 0.40
N ILE A 128 19.58 19.97 0.80
CA ILE A 128 18.49 19.09 0.34
C ILE A 128 17.60 18.73 1.51
N SER A 129 16.29 18.91 1.36
CA SER A 129 15.31 18.36 2.27
C SER A 129 15.44 16.83 2.32
N PRO A 130 15.22 16.17 3.47
CA PRO A 130 15.30 14.72 3.54
C PRO A 130 14.24 14.08 2.62
N ALA A 131 14.65 13.13 1.79
CA ALA A 131 13.74 12.40 0.92
C ALA A 131 12.67 11.65 1.73
N PRO A 132 11.42 11.56 1.22
CA PRO A 132 10.40 10.65 1.74
C PRO A 132 10.93 9.23 1.91
N SER A 133 10.51 8.52 2.96
CA SER A 133 11.05 7.18 3.31
C SER A 133 11.05 6.22 2.13
N PHE A 134 9.96 6.18 1.36
CA PHE A 134 9.81 5.29 0.21
C PHE A 134 10.76 5.60 -0.96
N LEU A 135 11.29 6.83 -1.07
CA LEU A 135 12.26 7.22 -2.11
C LEU A 135 13.72 6.95 -1.70
N ARG A 136 14.02 6.85 -0.40
CA ARG A 136 15.41 6.74 0.09
C ARG A 136 16.16 5.51 -0.45
N ASN A 137 15.44 4.44 -0.72
CA ASN A 137 16.00 3.18 -1.22
C ASN A 137 15.82 2.99 -2.73
N GLN A 138 15.41 4.04 -3.46
CA GLN A 138 15.19 4.00 -4.90
C GLN A 138 16.20 4.88 -5.63
N GLN A 139 16.66 4.42 -6.79
CA GLN A 139 17.37 5.29 -7.74
C GLN A 139 16.35 6.11 -8.52
N PHE A 140 15.85 7.18 -7.89
CA PHE A 140 14.75 7.97 -8.47
C PHE A 140 15.18 9.14 -9.35
N TYR A 141 16.47 9.42 -9.45
CA TYR A 141 17.04 10.49 -10.26
C TYR A 141 18.07 9.92 -11.22
N ARG A 142 18.03 10.37 -12.47
CA ARG A 142 19.03 10.05 -13.48
C ARG A 142 19.26 11.27 -14.37
N ALA A 143 20.54 11.57 -14.60
CA ALA A 143 20.98 12.64 -15.48
C ALA A 143 21.65 12.09 -16.74
N TRP A 144 21.54 12.85 -17.82
CA TRP A 144 22.25 12.73 -19.08
C TRP A 144 22.89 14.09 -19.42
N PRO A 145 23.76 14.19 -20.44
CA PRO A 145 24.38 15.47 -20.78
C PRO A 145 23.37 16.60 -21.04
N ASP A 146 22.26 16.30 -21.72
CA ASP A 146 21.27 17.30 -22.15
C ASP A 146 19.96 17.29 -21.37
N ASP A 147 19.75 16.29 -20.51
CA ASP A 147 18.47 16.08 -19.82
C ASP A 147 18.60 15.43 -18.45
N TYR A 148 17.52 15.44 -17.68
CA TYR A 148 17.39 14.60 -16.48
C TYR A 148 15.96 14.10 -16.35
N SER A 149 15.78 13.05 -15.58
CA SER A 149 14.46 12.52 -15.26
C SER A 149 14.34 12.13 -13.79
N PHE A 150 13.10 12.15 -13.31
CA PHE A 150 12.73 11.46 -12.10
C PHE A 150 11.91 10.22 -12.43
N ASN A 151 12.23 9.08 -11.82
CA ASN A 151 11.45 7.86 -11.96
C ASN A 151 11.35 7.14 -10.61
N PHE A 152 10.15 6.93 -10.08
CA PHE A 152 10.00 6.12 -8.87
C PHE A 152 8.80 5.19 -8.95
N HIS A 153 8.91 4.07 -8.23
CA HIS A 153 7.82 3.10 -8.06
C HIS A 153 7.05 3.44 -6.78
N THR A 154 5.73 3.25 -6.82
CA THR A 154 4.96 3.31 -5.57
C THR A 154 5.18 2.04 -4.77
N PRO A 155 5.27 2.12 -3.44
CA PRO A 155 5.38 0.91 -2.63
C PRO A 155 4.16 -0.01 -2.85
N GLY A 156 2.97 0.54 -3.10
CA GLY A 156 1.72 -0.22 -3.26
C GLY A 156 1.59 -0.99 -4.58
N SER A 157 2.38 -0.64 -5.60
CA SER A 157 2.30 -1.25 -6.92
C SER A 157 3.68 -1.57 -7.47
N PHE A 158 3.89 -2.84 -7.86
CA PHE A 158 5.13 -3.25 -8.51
C PHE A 158 5.23 -2.73 -9.96
N MET A 159 4.08 -2.51 -10.60
CA MET A 159 3.98 -2.14 -12.01
C MET A 159 3.90 -0.63 -12.21
N MET A 160 3.28 0.08 -11.25
CA MET A 160 3.09 1.52 -11.39
C MET A 160 4.39 2.28 -11.10
N SER A 161 4.94 2.88 -12.15
CA SER A 161 6.04 3.83 -12.04
C SER A 161 5.60 5.22 -12.48
N TYR A 162 6.19 6.25 -11.87
CA TYR A 162 5.94 7.64 -12.21
C TYR A 162 7.19 8.26 -12.79
N HIS A 163 7.09 8.74 -14.02
CA HIS A 163 8.16 9.46 -14.71
C HIS A 163 7.86 10.94 -14.76
N TYR A 164 8.86 11.78 -14.51
CA TYR A 164 8.76 13.21 -14.76
C TYR A 164 9.43 13.54 -16.10
N ASP A 165 8.64 14.02 -17.06
CA ASP A 165 9.14 14.61 -18.29
C ASP A 165 9.44 16.09 -18.06
N ARG A 166 10.73 16.46 -18.17
CA ARG A 166 11.22 17.83 -18.02
C ARG A 166 10.73 18.77 -19.12
N ARG A 167 10.61 18.29 -20.36
CA ARG A 167 10.19 19.08 -21.53
C ARG A 167 8.74 19.47 -21.41
N GLU A 168 7.89 18.52 -21.05
CA GLU A 168 6.46 18.75 -20.83
C GLU A 168 6.12 19.32 -19.46
N LYS A 169 7.05 19.20 -18.49
CA LYS A 169 6.85 19.52 -17.08
C LYS A 169 5.67 18.76 -16.48
N LYS A 170 5.53 17.48 -16.84
CA LYS A 170 4.41 16.63 -16.42
C LYS A 170 4.89 15.30 -15.87
N TRP A 171 4.04 14.75 -15.01
CA TRP A 171 4.19 13.38 -14.55
C TRP A 171 3.38 12.43 -15.41
N GLU A 172 4.03 11.40 -15.92
CA GLU A 172 3.41 10.28 -16.61
C GLU A 172 3.42 9.05 -15.71
N ALA A 173 2.37 8.25 -15.83
CA ALA A 173 2.22 7.00 -15.11
C ALA A 173 2.37 5.85 -16.10
N PHE A 174 3.19 4.86 -15.76
CA PHE A 174 3.42 3.66 -16.56
C PHE A 174 3.03 2.43 -15.73
N ASP A 175 2.30 1.52 -16.37
CA ASP A 175 1.95 0.19 -15.86
C ASP A 175 2.87 -0.88 -16.47
#